data_AF-A0A6C1BXU7-F1
#
_entry.id   AF-A0A6C1BXU7-F1
#
_cell.length_a   1.000
_cell.length_b   1.000
_cell.length_c   1.000
_cell.angle_alpha   90.00
_cell.angle_beta   90.00
_cell.angle_gamma   90.00
#
_symmetry.space_group_name_H-M   'P 1'
#
loop_
_entity.id
_entity.type
_entity.pdbx_description
1 polymer ?
#
loop_
_entity_poly.entity_id
_entity_poly.type
_entity_poly.pdbx_seq_one_letter_code
_entity_poly.pdbx_strand_id
1 'polypeptide(L)'
;MFWLLLFSIFLHAYAQDCSLLRVRFLALREDMIYEDLMREAEIFINIACEKGDKKAGRSADNILQALENIKFPESFGKDRVVASKRLRRASLLLNETAKYSKKYPQIYTYQLLFYQVARENYRVGDYEYALKYSIASYNLGRAILELR
;
A
#
# COMPACT_ATOMS: atom_id res chain seq x y z
N MET A 1 20.35 26.76 21.07
CA MET A 1 20.20 27.02 19.62
C MET A 1 20.21 25.75 18.77
N PHE A 2 21.19 24.83 18.91
CA PHE A 2 21.27 23.61 18.09
C PHE A 2 20.04 22.69 18.20
N TRP A 3 19.48 22.54 19.40
CA TRP A 3 18.25 21.76 19.65
C TRP A 3 16.98 22.37 19.01
N LEU A 4 16.89 23.70 18.92
CA LEU A 4 15.77 24.39 18.27
C LEU A 4 15.82 24.24 16.74
N LEU A 5 17.03 24.24 16.17
CA LEU A 5 17.26 23.95 14.75
C LEU A 5 16.90 22.51 14.39
N LEU A 6 17.32 21.53 15.18
CA LEU A 6 16.95 20.12 14.99
C LEU A 6 15.44 19.88 15.10
N PHE A 7 14.78 20.53 16.06
CA PHE A 7 13.33 20.41 16.24
C PHE A 7 12.55 21.04 15.06
N SER A 8 13.02 22.18 14.55
CA SER A 8 12.43 22.85 13.38
C SER A 8 12.58 22.02 12.09
N ILE A 9 13.75 21.41 11.87
CA ILE A 9 14.01 20.55 10.70
C ILE A 9 13.13 19.30 10.75
N PHE A 10 12.97 18.69 11.93
CA PHE A 10 12.09 17.54 12.11
C PHE A 10 10.64 17.87 11.78
N LEU A 11 10.13 19.01 12.28
CA LEU A 11 8.77 19.47 11.98
C LEU A 11 8.54 19.72 10.49
N HIS A 12 9.52 20.30 9.78
CA HIS A 12 9.42 20.56 8.34
C HIS A 12 9.42 19.27 7.51
N ALA A 13 10.29 18.31 7.84
CA ALA A 13 10.33 17.02 7.14
C ALA A 13 9.02 16.25 7.31
N TYR A 14 8.48 16.21 8.54
CA TYR A 14 7.18 15.57 8.81
C TYR A 14 6.00 16.27 8.10
N ALA A 15 6.00 17.60 8.06
CA ALA A 15 4.97 18.35 7.34
C ALA A 15 5.00 18.07 5.83
N GLN A 16 6.20 17.93 5.24
CA GLN A 16 6.36 17.55 3.84
C GLN A 16 5.84 16.13 3.56
N ASP A 17 6.18 15.14 4.38
CA ASP A 17 5.70 13.76 4.22
C ASP A 17 4.16 13.68 4.29
N CYS A 18 3.56 14.43 5.21
CA CYS A 18 2.11 14.51 5.35
C CYS A 18 1.41 15.19 4.17
N SER A 19 1.99 16.28 3.66
CA SER A 19 1.47 16.97 2.48
C SER A 19 1.45 16.04 1.26
N LEU A 20 2.51 15.25 1.07
CA LEU A 20 2.64 14.32 -0.05
C LEU A 20 1.61 13.20 0.03
N LEU A 21 1.43 12.58 1.21
CA LEU A 21 0.43 11.53 1.41
C LEU A 21 -0.99 12.03 1.11
N ARG A 22 -1.34 13.24 1.57
CA ARG A 22 -2.66 13.85 1.32
C ARG A 22 -2.88 14.14 -0.16
N VAL A 23 -1.88 14.64 -0.88
CA VAL A 23 -1.98 14.91 -2.33
C VAL A 23 -2.24 13.61 -3.09
N ARG A 24 -1.46 12.55 -2.81
CA ARG A 24 -1.64 11.23 -3.44
C ARG A 24 -3.01 10.63 -3.13
N PHE A 25 -3.47 10.74 -1.89
CA PHE A 25 -4.81 10.32 -1.50
C PHE A 25 -5.90 11.06 -2.28
N LEU A 26 -5.82 12.38 -2.40
CA LEU A 26 -6.81 13.16 -3.16
C LEU A 26 -6.82 12.78 -4.65
N ALA A 27 -5.65 12.57 -5.25
CA ALA A 27 -5.53 12.11 -6.63
C ALA A 27 -6.15 10.73 -6.87
N LEU A 28 -6.16 9.84 -5.85
CA LEU A 28 -6.85 8.56 -5.91
C LEU A 28 -8.36 8.69 -5.67
N ARG A 29 -8.78 9.63 -4.82
CA ARG A 29 -10.16 9.79 -4.35
C ARG A 29 -11.15 10.14 -5.47
N GLU A 30 -10.72 10.85 -6.51
CA GLU A 30 -11.60 11.28 -7.60
C GLU A 30 -12.29 10.13 -8.35
N ASP A 31 -11.70 8.93 -8.34
CA ASP A 31 -12.24 7.76 -9.07
C ASP A 31 -12.83 6.66 -8.15
N MET A 32 -12.78 6.84 -6.83
CA MET A 32 -13.33 5.96 -5.77
C MET A 32 -13.38 4.44 -6.04
N ILE A 33 -12.31 3.84 -6.55
CA ILE A 33 -12.21 2.38 -6.58
C ILE A 33 -11.65 1.91 -5.24
N TYR A 34 -12.34 0.95 -4.60
CA TYR A 34 -11.99 0.36 -3.29
C TYR A 34 -12.16 1.33 -2.11
N GLU A 35 -13.37 1.88 -1.92
CA GLU A 35 -13.71 2.86 -0.88
C GLU A 35 -13.26 2.49 0.53
N ASP A 36 -13.44 1.23 0.94
CA ASP A 36 -13.03 0.78 2.27
C ASP A 36 -11.50 0.84 2.44
N LEU A 37 -10.74 0.52 1.40
CA LEU A 37 -9.28 0.60 1.42
C LEU A 37 -8.79 2.06 1.42
N MET A 38 -9.51 2.93 0.70
CA MET A 38 -9.29 4.39 0.77
C MET A 38 -9.56 4.94 2.17
N ARG A 39 -10.64 4.49 2.83
CA ARG A 39 -10.96 4.89 4.21
C ARG A 39 -9.86 4.48 5.18
N GLU A 40 -9.33 3.26 5.05
CA GLU A 40 -8.19 2.82 5.86
C GLU A 40 -6.96 3.72 5.64
N ALA A 41 -6.65 4.07 4.38
CA ALA A 41 -5.55 5.00 4.08
C ALA A 41 -5.76 6.36 4.76
N GLU A 42 -6.96 6.93 4.67
CA GLU A 42 -7.30 8.22 5.30
C GLU A 42 -7.11 8.18 6.83
N ILE A 43 -7.58 7.10 7.48
CA ILE A 43 -7.40 6.90 8.93
C ILE A 43 -5.90 6.93 9.28
N PHE A 44 -5.07 6.18 8.57
CA PHE A 44 -3.63 6.14 8.86
C PHE A 44 -2.90 7.44 8.49
N ILE A 45 -3.31 8.16 7.45
CA ILE A 45 -2.80 9.50 7.14
C ILE A 45 -3.09 10.45 8.29
N ASN A 46 -4.32 10.48 8.80
CA ASN A 46 -4.69 11.36 9.91
C ASN A 46 -3.90 11.01 11.18
N ILE A 47 -3.79 9.72 11.52
CA ILE A 47 -2.96 9.27 12.64
C ILE A 47 -1.50 9.71 12.46
N ALA A 48 -0.92 9.53 11.27
CA ALA A 48 0.46 9.91 10.99
C ALA A 48 0.66 11.43 11.13
N CYS A 49 -0.26 12.24 10.61
CA CYS A 49 -0.09 13.68 10.55
C CYS A 49 -0.46 14.41 11.84
N GLU A 50 -1.44 13.91 12.59
CA GLU A 50 -1.86 14.52 13.86
C GLU A 50 -1.01 14.04 15.02
N LYS A 51 -0.61 12.76 15.01
CA LYS A 51 0.09 12.12 16.14
C LYS A 51 1.58 11.86 15.86
N GLY A 52 2.07 12.14 14.66
CA GLY A 52 3.46 11.87 14.27
C GLY A 52 3.80 10.39 14.19
N ASP A 53 2.80 9.50 14.03
CA ASP A 53 3.03 8.06 13.98
C ASP A 53 3.63 7.62 12.64
N LYS A 54 4.94 7.35 12.65
CA LYS A 54 5.67 6.88 11.46
C LYS A 54 5.17 5.54 10.92
N LYS A 55 4.71 4.62 11.77
CA LYS A 55 4.20 3.32 11.34
C LYS A 55 2.89 3.50 10.56
N ALA A 56 2.00 4.35 11.08
CA ALA A 56 0.78 4.73 10.38
C ALA A 56 1.12 5.40 9.04
N GLY A 57 2.11 6.32 9.01
CA GLY A 57 2.55 6.99 7.79
C GLY A 57 3.06 6.01 6.71
N ARG A 58 3.93 5.07 7.09
CA ARG A 58 4.42 4.03 6.17
C ARG A 58 3.31 3.06 5.75
N SER A 59 2.36 2.77 6.64
CA SER A 59 1.22 1.93 6.29
C SER A 59 0.31 2.61 5.27
N ALA A 60 -0.02 3.89 5.49
CA ALA A 60 -0.74 4.72 4.54
C ALA A 60 -0.03 4.75 3.17
N ASP A 61 1.27 5.03 3.15
CA ASP A 61 2.08 5.03 1.93
C ASP A 61 1.97 3.71 1.15
N ASN A 62 2.07 2.58 1.86
CA ASN A 62 1.90 1.25 1.27
C ASN A 62 0.50 1.04 0.67
N ILE A 63 -0.55 1.50 1.35
CA ILE A 63 -1.93 1.40 0.84
C ILE A 63 -2.10 2.26 -0.42
N LEU A 64 -1.66 3.51 -0.39
CA LEU A 64 -1.72 4.40 -1.55
C LEU A 64 -0.94 3.81 -2.73
N GLN A 65 0.26 3.29 -2.50
CA GLN A 65 1.06 2.66 -3.55
C GLN A 65 0.39 1.40 -4.13
N ALA A 66 -0.34 0.63 -3.32
CA ALA A 66 -1.11 -0.51 -3.83
C ALA A 66 -2.21 -0.06 -4.79
N LEU A 67 -2.92 1.03 -4.45
CA LEU A 67 -3.99 1.60 -5.26
C LEU A 67 -3.46 2.27 -6.53
N GLU A 68 -2.36 3.02 -6.43
CA GLU A 68 -1.68 3.64 -7.58
C GLU A 68 -1.22 2.62 -8.61
N ASN A 69 -0.68 1.47 -8.17
CA ASN A 69 -0.27 0.40 -9.10
C ASN A 69 -1.43 -0.17 -9.92
N ILE A 70 -2.66 -0.09 -9.40
CA ILE A 70 -3.86 -0.52 -10.11
C ILE A 70 -4.34 0.59 -11.03
N LYS A 71 -4.36 1.84 -10.54
CA LYS A 71 -4.96 3.00 -11.23
C LYS A 71 -4.08 3.59 -12.33
N PHE A 72 -2.79 3.77 -12.05
CA PHE A 72 -1.83 4.40 -12.95
C PHE A 72 -0.80 3.37 -13.40
N PRO A 73 -1.19 2.40 -14.25
CA PRO A 73 -0.26 1.37 -14.65
C PRO A 73 0.83 1.97 -15.54
N GLU A 74 2.00 2.19 -14.96
CA GLU A 74 3.23 2.10 -15.74
C GLU A 74 3.29 0.70 -16.35
N SER A 75 3.85 0.58 -17.57
CA SER A 75 4.01 -0.73 -18.20
C SER A 75 4.96 -1.58 -17.34
N PHE A 76 4.41 -2.56 -16.62
CA PHE A 76 5.19 -3.50 -15.81
C PHE A 76 5.87 -4.60 -16.64
N GLY A 77 5.70 -4.56 -17.97
CA GLY A 77 6.14 -5.60 -18.89
C GLY A 77 5.26 -6.84 -18.84
N LYS A 78 5.54 -7.79 -19.74
CA LYS A 78 4.78 -9.05 -19.91
C LYS A 78 5.63 -10.29 -19.59
N ASP A 79 6.65 -10.12 -18.76
CA ASP A 79 7.58 -11.20 -18.44
C ASP A 79 6.95 -12.19 -17.44
N ARG A 80 6.68 -13.41 -17.91
CA ARG A 80 6.14 -14.52 -17.12
C ARG A 80 7.00 -14.86 -15.90
N VAL A 81 8.32 -14.84 -16.03
CA VAL A 81 9.27 -15.18 -14.95
C VAL A 81 9.19 -14.12 -13.85
N VAL A 82 9.12 -12.84 -14.24
CA VAL A 82 8.97 -11.74 -13.27
C VAL A 82 7.61 -11.83 -12.58
N ALA A 83 6.53 -12.05 -13.34
CA ALA A 83 5.18 -12.21 -12.78
C ALA A 83 5.11 -13.35 -11.77
N SER A 84 5.68 -14.52 -12.10
CA SER A 84 5.77 -15.67 -11.20
C SER A 84 6.53 -15.36 -9.91
N LYS A 85 7.69 -14.68 -10.01
CA LYS A 85 8.49 -14.27 -8.84
C LYS A 85 7.70 -13.33 -7.93
N ARG A 86 6.98 -12.34 -8.50
CA ARG A 86 6.18 -11.38 -7.72
C ARG A 86 4.97 -12.03 -7.07
N LEU A 87 4.27 -12.89 -7.80
CA LEU A 87 3.15 -13.67 -7.26
C LEU A 87 3.59 -14.55 -6.08
N ARG A 88 4.75 -15.22 -6.19
CA ARG A 88 5.32 -16.00 -5.08
C ARG A 88 5.61 -15.14 -3.85
N ARG A 89 6.17 -13.94 -4.02
CA ARG A 89 6.42 -13.01 -2.90
C ARG A 89 5.13 -12.54 -2.24
N ALA A 90 4.11 -12.22 -3.03
CA ALA A 90 2.80 -11.85 -2.51
C ALA A 90 2.16 -12.99 -1.70
N SER A 91 2.26 -14.23 -2.18
CA SER A 91 1.79 -15.42 -1.45
C SER A 91 2.49 -15.63 -0.11
N LEU A 92 3.82 -15.49 -0.07
CA LEU A 92 4.58 -15.62 1.18
C LEU A 92 4.13 -14.58 2.21
N LEU A 93 3.97 -13.33 1.77
CA LEU A 93 3.55 -12.24 2.64
C LEU A 93 2.09 -12.39 3.10
N LEU A 94 1.19 -12.88 2.24
CA LEU A 94 -0.20 -13.19 2.60
C LEU A 94 -0.30 -14.24 3.72
N ASN A 95 0.56 -15.25 3.69
CA ASN A 95 0.64 -16.25 4.76
C ASN A 95 1.18 -15.63 6.05
N GLU A 96 2.20 -14.77 5.96
CA GLU A 96 2.76 -14.08 7.12
C GLU A 96 1.75 -13.15 7.81
N THR A 97 0.95 -12.43 7.03
CA THR A 97 -0.03 -11.46 7.54
C THR A 97 -1.35 -12.08 7.97
N ALA A 98 -1.62 -13.35 7.67
CA ALA A 98 -2.85 -14.06 8.02
C ALA A 98 -3.21 -13.98 9.51
N LYS A 99 -2.19 -14.01 10.39
CA LYS A 99 -2.37 -13.87 11.85
C LYS A 99 -2.90 -12.50 12.30
N TYR A 100 -2.81 -11.47 11.45
CA TYR A 100 -3.31 -10.12 11.71
C TYR A 100 -4.67 -9.85 11.04
N SER A 101 -5.26 -10.83 10.36
CA SER A 101 -6.54 -10.69 9.64
C SER A 101 -7.68 -10.15 10.51
N LYS A 102 -7.73 -10.53 11.79
CA LYS A 102 -8.74 -10.00 12.73
C LYS A 102 -8.46 -8.57 13.19
N LYS A 103 -7.19 -8.15 13.23
CA LYS A 103 -6.78 -6.81 13.68
C LYS A 103 -6.92 -5.77 12.57
N TYR A 104 -6.62 -6.16 11.33
CA TYR A 104 -6.69 -5.28 10.14
C TYR A 104 -7.54 -5.94 9.03
N PRO A 105 -8.85 -6.14 9.26
CA PRO A 105 -9.69 -6.96 8.41
C PRO A 105 -9.84 -6.41 6.99
N GLN A 106 -9.95 -5.09 6.83
CA GLN A 106 -10.12 -4.48 5.51
C GLN A 106 -8.86 -4.62 4.68
N ILE A 107 -7.71 -4.21 5.21
CA ILE A 107 -6.42 -4.33 4.52
C ILE A 107 -6.13 -5.79 4.13
N TYR A 108 -6.39 -6.74 5.03
CA TYR A 108 -6.17 -8.15 4.76
C TYR A 108 -7.13 -8.71 3.71
N THR A 109 -8.40 -8.31 3.74
CA THR A 109 -9.39 -8.72 2.73
C THR A 109 -8.96 -8.27 1.33
N TYR A 110 -8.54 -7.02 1.18
CA TYR A 110 -8.02 -6.52 -0.09
C TYR A 110 -6.68 -7.15 -0.48
N GLN A 111 -5.81 -7.44 0.48
CA GLN A 111 -4.57 -8.18 0.23
C GLN A 111 -4.86 -9.54 -0.41
N LEU A 112 -5.82 -10.28 0.16
CA LEU A 112 -6.27 -11.57 -0.35
C LEU A 112 -6.92 -11.40 -1.73
N LEU A 113 -7.86 -10.47 -1.88
CA LEU A 113 -8.54 -10.21 -3.15
C LEU A 113 -7.54 -9.94 -4.28
N PHE A 114 -6.60 -9.00 -4.06
CA PHE A 114 -5.59 -8.67 -5.07
C PHE A 114 -4.68 -9.86 -5.39
N TYR A 115 -4.34 -10.69 -4.40
CA TYR A 115 -3.61 -11.93 -4.67
C TYR A 115 -4.39 -12.90 -5.57
N GLN A 116 -5.69 -13.07 -5.34
CA GLN A 116 -6.54 -13.94 -6.16
C GLN A 116 -6.64 -13.43 -7.59
N VAL A 117 -6.87 -12.12 -7.77
CA VAL A 117 -6.88 -11.47 -9.09
C VAL A 117 -5.55 -11.68 -9.81
N ALA A 118 -4.42 -11.49 -9.10
CA ALA A 118 -3.10 -11.72 -9.68
C ALA A 118 -2.89 -13.16 -10.15
N ARG A 119 -3.34 -14.14 -9.35
CA ARG A 119 -3.20 -15.56 -9.67
C ARG A 119 -4.03 -15.96 -10.89
N GLU A 120 -5.27 -15.48 -10.99
CA GLU A 120 -6.12 -15.77 -12.14
C GLU A 120 -5.58 -15.13 -13.42
N ASN A 121 -5.09 -13.89 -13.36
CA ASN A 121 -4.46 -13.23 -14.51
C ASN A 121 -3.19 -13.97 -14.96
N TYR A 122 -2.37 -14.44 -14.03
CA TYR A 122 -1.20 -15.27 -14.36
C TYR A 122 -1.61 -16.57 -15.06
N ARG A 123 -2.71 -17.20 -14.62
CA ARG A 123 -3.23 -18.46 -15.19
C ARG A 123 -3.68 -18.28 -16.64
N VAL A 124 -4.34 -17.16 -16.96
CA VAL A 124 -4.83 -16.88 -18.32
C VAL A 124 -3.78 -16.24 -19.23
N GLY A 125 -2.56 -16.01 -18.73
CA GLY A 125 -1.44 -15.45 -19.51
C GLY A 125 -1.39 -13.92 -19.54
N ASP A 126 -2.25 -13.23 -18.79
CA ASP A 126 -2.17 -11.78 -18.59
C ASP A 126 -1.14 -11.46 -17.50
N TYR A 127 0.14 -11.54 -17.87
CA TYR A 127 1.25 -11.31 -16.94
C TYR A 127 1.36 -9.87 -16.48
N GLU A 128 0.85 -8.92 -17.27
CA GLU A 128 0.86 -7.51 -16.91
C GLU A 128 -0.13 -7.25 -15.76
N TYR A 129 -1.36 -7.74 -15.87
CA TYR A 129 -2.33 -7.65 -14.77
C TYR A 129 -1.90 -8.50 -13.57
N ALA A 130 -1.31 -9.67 -13.79
CA ALA A 130 -0.74 -10.47 -12.72
C ALA A 130 0.34 -9.70 -11.92
N LEU A 131 1.20 -8.95 -12.62
CA LEU A 131 2.22 -8.12 -11.99
C LEU A 131 1.60 -7.00 -11.16
N LYS A 132 0.66 -6.22 -11.73
CA LYS A 132 -0.02 -5.12 -11.03
C LYS A 132 -0.62 -5.59 -9.71
N TYR A 133 -1.45 -6.63 -9.76
CA TYR A 133 -2.18 -7.10 -8.60
C TYR A 133 -1.30 -7.86 -7.60
N SER A 134 -0.22 -8.52 -8.04
CA SER A 134 0.74 -9.14 -7.12
C SER A 134 1.55 -8.10 -6.34
N ILE A 135 1.92 -6.98 -6.97
CA ILE A 135 2.60 -5.87 -6.28
C ILE A 135 1.62 -5.17 -5.33
N ALA A 136 0.38 -4.91 -5.76
CA ALA A 136 -0.64 -4.32 -4.91
C ALA A 136 -0.91 -5.18 -3.66
N SER A 137 -1.11 -6.49 -3.83
CA SER A 137 -1.25 -7.44 -2.71
C SER A 137 -0.02 -7.40 -1.78
N TYR A 138 1.19 -7.41 -2.35
CA TYR A 138 2.42 -7.32 -1.56
C TYR A 138 2.48 -6.04 -0.72
N ASN A 139 2.13 -4.89 -1.29
CA ASN A 139 2.14 -3.61 -0.58
C ASN A 139 1.11 -3.58 0.56
N LEU A 140 -0.09 -4.14 0.37
CA LEU A 140 -1.06 -4.28 1.47
C LEU A 140 -0.56 -5.19 2.59
N GLY A 141 0.18 -6.26 2.24
CA GLY A 141 0.86 -7.06 3.24
C GLY A 141 1.91 -6.28 4.04
N ARG A 142 2.68 -5.40 3.38
CA ARG A 142 3.63 -4.52 4.07
C ARG A 142 2.90 -3.53 4.97
N ALA A 143 1.78 -2.96 4.53
CA ALA A 143 0.96 -2.06 5.33
C ALA A 143 0.56 -2.71 6.66
N ILE A 144 0.14 -3.97 6.63
CA ILE A 144 -0.18 -4.75 7.84
C ILE A 144 1.05 -4.95 8.72
N LEU A 145 2.20 -5.29 8.15
CA LEU A 145 3.44 -5.50 8.91
C LEU A 145 3.98 -4.21 9.54
N GLU A 146 3.79 -3.05 8.93
CA GLU A 146 4.16 -1.76 9.53
C GLU A 146 3.33 -1.47 10.79
N LEU A 147 2.05 -1.83 10.76
CA LEU A 147 1.10 -1.63 11.86
C LEU A 147 1.22 -2.67 12.98
N ARG A 148 2.10 -3.67 12.86
CA ARG A 148 2.26 -4.73 13.88
C ARG A 148 2.76 -4.19 15.22
#